data_AF-A0A661W7B4-F1
#
_entry.id   AF-A0A661W7B4-F1
#
_cell.length_a   1.000
_cell.length_b   1.000
_cell.length_c   1.000
_cell.angle_alpha   90.00
_cell.angle_beta   90.00
_cell.angle_gamma   90.00
#
_symmetry.space_group_name_H-M   'P 1'
#
loop_
_entity.id
_entity.type
_entity.pdbx_description
1 polymer ?
#
loop_
_entity_poly.entity_id
_entity_poly.type
_entity_poly.pdbx_seq_one_letter_code
_entity_poly.pdbx_strand_id
1 'polypeptide(L)'
;MNEKLSEQTKQLRKQYARTFHNDGLLDFFVGWGLVSAGIYLLTSLTIFSFAGWMPIILIAPLKKRFVIPRFGYAKFNQAAAIPRPILIGAGAVILIGTLLVTFLGNQGFRVPVVVALLGLSLLFALNKGFNRVTVYAIFIPVFFIVGFGLNVLTPTIVILVGAVLMALGLYLFVKFLQKYPLEPEEEDGLS
;
A
#
# COMPACT_ATOMS: atom_id res chain seq x y z
N MET A 1 -32.96 16.58 18.46
CA MET A 1 -32.95 15.37 17.59
C MET A 1 -31.93 15.48 16.44
N ASN A 2 -31.73 16.66 15.84
CA ASN A 2 -30.76 16.88 14.75
C ASN A 2 -29.28 16.75 15.13
N GLU A 3 -28.87 17.03 16.38
CA GLU A 3 -27.47 16.91 16.81
C GLU A 3 -26.99 15.45 16.93
N LYS A 4 -27.84 14.54 17.42
CA LYS A 4 -27.50 13.11 17.51
C LYS A 4 -27.37 12.46 16.12
N LEU A 5 -28.20 12.88 15.17
CA LEU A 5 -28.10 12.48 13.76
C LEU A 5 -26.83 13.02 13.09
N SER A 6 -26.41 14.26 13.41
CA SER A 6 -25.18 14.84 12.86
C SER A 6 -23.90 14.16 13.40
N GLU A 7 -23.89 13.76 14.68
CA GLU A 7 -22.78 13.02 15.27
C GLU A 7 -22.73 11.56 14.80
N GLN A 8 -23.87 10.88 14.66
CA GLN A 8 -23.92 9.54 14.07
C GLN A 8 -23.45 9.53 12.61
N THR A 9 -23.87 10.51 11.80
CA THR A 9 -23.41 10.63 10.40
C THR A 9 -21.93 10.99 10.28
N LYS A 10 -21.39 11.82 11.18
CA LYS A 10 -19.94 12.06 11.26
C LYS A 10 -19.16 10.79 11.63
N GLN A 11 -19.64 10.02 12.61
CA GLN A 11 -19.00 8.76 13.01
C GLN A 11 -19.03 7.73 11.88
N LEU A 12 -20.17 7.60 11.20
CA LEU A 12 -20.33 6.80 9.99
C LEU A 12 -19.36 7.25 8.90
N ARG A 13 -19.28 8.56 8.58
CA ARG A 13 -18.32 9.09 7.58
C ARG A 13 -16.86 8.81 7.95
N LYS A 14 -16.49 8.97 9.23
CA LYS A 14 -15.13 8.72 9.72
C LYS A 14 -14.75 7.24 9.64
N GLN A 15 -15.71 6.35 9.89
CA GLN A 15 -15.55 4.90 9.72
C GLN A 15 -15.57 4.47 8.24
N TYR A 16 -16.37 5.14 7.41
CA TYR A 16 -16.41 4.96 5.96
C TYR A 16 -15.05 5.30 5.34
N ALA A 17 -14.49 6.46 5.70
CA ALA A 17 -13.16 6.87 5.27
C ALA A 17 -12.07 5.86 5.68
N ARG A 18 -12.13 5.32 6.91
CA ARG A 18 -11.15 4.31 7.36
C ARG A 18 -11.24 2.99 6.61
N THR A 19 -12.44 2.52 6.28
CA THR A 19 -12.62 1.25 5.57
C THR A 19 -12.30 1.40 4.08
N PHE A 20 -12.62 2.56 3.51
CA PHE A 20 -12.30 2.95 2.14
C PHE A 20 -10.80 2.93 1.82
N HIS A 21 -9.94 3.12 2.82
CA HIS A 21 -8.48 3.10 2.65
C HIS A 21 -7.83 1.77 3.07
N ASN A 22 -8.59 0.78 3.54
CA ASN A 22 -8.07 -0.52 3.99
C ASN A 22 -8.32 -1.66 2.99
N ASP A 23 -8.69 -1.32 1.75
CA ASP A 23 -8.94 -2.28 0.66
C ASP A 23 -7.66 -2.83 0.01
N GLY A 24 -6.47 -2.38 0.41
CA GLY A 24 -5.18 -2.84 -0.15
C GLY A 24 -4.86 -2.29 -1.54
N LEU A 25 -5.84 -1.73 -2.27
CA LEU A 25 -5.60 -1.09 -3.56
C LEU A 25 -4.60 0.05 -3.47
N LEU A 26 -4.67 0.85 -2.39
CA LEU A 26 -3.73 1.95 -2.20
C LEU A 26 -2.29 1.44 -2.05
N ASP A 27 -2.09 0.39 -1.24
CA ASP A 27 -0.77 -0.23 -1.04
C ASP A 27 -0.23 -0.79 -2.37
N PHE A 28 -1.11 -1.40 -3.17
CA PHE A 28 -0.80 -1.91 -4.51
C PHE A 28 -0.34 -0.79 -5.44
N PHE A 29 -1.10 0.30 -5.51
CA PHE A 29 -0.84 1.43 -6.40
C PHE A 29 0.40 2.25 -6.00
N VAL A 30 0.66 2.39 -4.69
CA VAL A 30 1.91 2.95 -4.18
C VAL A 30 3.09 2.06 -4.59
N GLY A 31 2.96 0.76 -4.42
CA GLY A 31 3.97 -0.21 -4.85
C GLY A 31 4.25 -0.14 -6.36
N TRP A 32 3.19 -0.07 -7.17
CA TRP A 32 3.28 0.11 -8.62
C TRP A 32 4.06 1.37 -8.99
N GLY A 33 3.74 2.50 -8.36
CA GLY A 33 4.42 3.78 -8.60
C GLY A 33 5.92 3.68 -8.30
N LEU A 34 6.28 3.04 -7.17
CA LEU A 34 7.68 2.81 -6.80
C LEU A 34 8.40 1.86 -7.76
N VAL A 35 7.77 0.76 -8.18
CA VAL A 35 8.36 -0.17 -9.17
C VAL A 35 8.61 0.57 -10.48
N SER A 36 7.62 1.32 -10.96
CA SER A 36 7.73 2.11 -12.20
C SER A 36 8.83 3.17 -12.10
N ALA A 37 8.91 3.89 -10.98
CA ALA A 37 9.99 4.84 -10.71
C ALA A 37 11.37 4.16 -10.67
N GLY A 38 11.48 3.01 -10.02
CA GLY A 38 12.71 2.24 -9.96
C GLY A 38 13.16 1.72 -11.33
N ILE A 39 12.25 1.23 -12.17
CA ILE A 39 12.56 0.82 -13.55
C ILE A 39 12.96 2.02 -14.40
N TYR A 40 12.29 3.16 -14.24
CA TYR A 40 12.68 4.41 -14.89
C TYR A 40 14.11 4.80 -14.52
N LEU A 41 14.48 4.76 -13.24
CA LEU A 41 15.85 5.06 -12.80
C LEU A 41 16.88 4.07 -13.34
N LEU A 42 16.49 2.82 -13.63
CA LEU A 42 17.37 1.79 -14.18
C LEU A 42 17.55 1.90 -15.70
N THR A 43 16.49 2.24 -16.43
CA THR A 43 16.45 2.17 -17.90
C THR A 43 16.44 3.53 -18.58
N SER A 44 16.14 4.60 -17.85
CA SER A 44 15.90 5.95 -18.35
C SER A 44 14.79 6.05 -19.41
N LEU A 45 13.94 5.03 -19.54
CA LEU A 45 12.85 5.00 -20.51
C LEU A 45 11.62 5.75 -19.98
N THR A 46 11.26 6.85 -20.63
CA THR A 46 10.17 7.76 -20.22
C THR A 46 8.81 7.06 -20.07
N ILE A 47 8.58 5.95 -20.77
CA ILE A 47 7.35 5.15 -20.64
C ILE A 47 7.09 4.72 -19.20
N PHE A 48 8.13 4.42 -18.41
CA PHE A 48 7.97 4.03 -17.02
C PHE A 48 7.67 5.20 -16.09
N SER A 49 8.04 6.43 -16.48
CA SER A 49 7.56 7.63 -15.80
C SER A 49 6.05 7.75 -15.94
N PHE A 50 5.53 7.65 -17.17
CA PHE A 50 4.07 7.66 -17.43
C PHE A 50 3.35 6.49 -16.75
N ALA A 51 3.92 5.27 -16.81
CA ALA A 51 3.35 4.10 -16.16
C ALA A 51 3.23 4.28 -14.63
N GLY A 52 4.12 5.05 -14.01
CA GLY A 52 4.05 5.39 -12.59
C GLY A 52 2.86 6.28 -12.21
N TRP A 53 2.32 7.08 -13.15
CA TRP A 53 1.15 7.95 -12.93
C TRP A 53 -0.19 7.25 -13.18
N MET A 54 -0.21 6.17 -13.98
CA MET A 54 -1.42 5.39 -14.29
C MET A 54 -2.23 4.98 -13.04
N PRO A 55 -1.63 4.55 -11.92
CA PRO A 55 -2.34 4.30 -10.66
C PRO A 55 -3.32 5.39 -10.21
N ILE A 56 -2.97 6.67 -10.38
CA ILE A 56 -3.81 7.79 -9.92
C ILE A 56 -5.11 7.86 -10.73
N ILE A 57 -5.04 7.53 -12.02
CA ILE A 57 -6.19 7.52 -12.91
C ILE A 57 -7.05 6.27 -12.66
N LEU A 58 -6.39 5.13 -12.41
CA LEU A 58 -7.03 3.82 -12.29
C LEU A 58 -7.69 3.59 -10.93
N ILE A 59 -7.25 4.24 -9.85
CA ILE A 59 -7.75 3.98 -8.50
C ILE A 59 -9.26 4.26 -8.38
N ALA A 60 -9.75 5.35 -8.98
CA ALA A 60 -11.16 5.74 -8.92
C ALA A 60 -12.10 4.73 -9.61
N PRO A 61 -11.88 4.36 -10.90
CA PRO A 61 -12.72 3.37 -11.56
C PRO A 61 -12.61 1.98 -10.95
N LEU A 62 -11.42 1.54 -10.50
CA LEU A 62 -11.29 0.25 -9.82
C LEU A 62 -12.05 0.22 -8.50
N LYS A 63 -11.98 1.28 -7.70
CA LYS A 63 -12.77 1.38 -6.47
C LYS A 63 -14.25 1.38 -6.76
N LYS A 64 -14.71 2.11 -7.78
CA LYS A 64 -16.12 2.14 -8.19
C LYS A 64 -16.63 0.77 -8.63
N ARG A 65 -15.80 -0.02 -9.31
CA ARG A 65 -16.17 -1.35 -9.81
C ARG A 65 -16.12 -2.43 -8.74
N PHE A 66 -15.08 -2.43 -7.90
CA PHE A 66 -14.82 -3.56 -6.99
C PHE A 66 -15.11 -3.24 -5.52
N VAL A 67 -14.89 -2.02 -5.07
CA VAL A 67 -14.94 -1.72 -3.62
C VAL A 67 -16.29 -1.11 -3.25
N ILE A 68 -16.81 -0.18 -4.05
CA ILE A 68 -18.10 0.50 -3.82
C ILE A 68 -19.28 -0.47 -3.67
N PRO A 69 -19.49 -1.45 -4.58
CA PRO A 69 -20.62 -2.38 -4.48
C PRO A 69 -20.59 -3.27 -3.22
N ARG A 70 -19.39 -3.51 -2.68
CA ARG A 70 -19.17 -4.39 -1.51
C ARG A 70 -19.36 -3.67 -0.17
N PHE A 71 -19.50 -2.34 -0.17
CA PHE A 71 -19.70 -1.57 1.06
C PHE A 71 -21.10 -1.69 1.67
N GLY A 72 -22.09 -2.21 0.93
CA GLY A 72 -23.42 -2.53 1.48
C GLY A 72 -23.38 -3.51 2.66
N TYR A 73 -22.34 -4.37 2.72
CA TYR A 73 -22.17 -5.44 3.72
C TYR A 73 -21.15 -5.13 4.83
N ALA A 74 -20.52 -3.95 4.80
CA ALA A 74 -19.47 -3.64 5.76
C ALA A 74 -20.07 -3.34 7.15
N LYS A 75 -20.39 -4.38 7.92
CA LYS A 75 -20.47 -4.27 9.38
C LYS A 75 -19.12 -3.70 9.82
N PHE A 76 -19.15 -2.46 10.31
CA PHE A 76 -18.01 -1.59 10.59
C PHE A 76 -17.14 -2.10 11.74
N ASN A 77 -16.58 -3.30 11.60
CA ASN A 77 -15.55 -3.80 12.49
C ASN A 77 -14.21 -3.21 12.10
N GLN A 78 -13.42 -2.96 13.14
CA GLN A 78 -12.12 -2.30 13.18
C GLN A 78 -11.26 -2.49 11.92
N ALA A 79 -10.49 -1.44 11.58
CA ALA A 79 -9.50 -1.44 10.50
C ALA A 79 -8.73 -2.77 10.47
N ALA A 80 -8.73 -3.43 9.31
CA ALA A 80 -8.06 -4.73 9.17
C ALA A 80 -6.55 -4.55 9.43
N ALA A 81 -6.11 -4.96 10.61
CA ALA A 81 -4.70 -4.99 10.96
C ALA A 81 -4.00 -6.00 10.04
N ILE A 82 -2.84 -5.61 9.51
CA ILE A 82 -2.01 -6.53 8.74
C ILE A 82 -1.48 -7.58 9.72
N PRO A 83 -1.65 -8.89 9.45
CA PRO A 83 -1.19 -9.90 10.38
C PRO A 83 0.33 -9.82 10.55
N ARG A 84 0.79 -9.83 11.81
CA ARG A 84 2.20 -9.75 12.20
C ARG A 84 3.14 -10.65 11.37
N PRO A 85 2.85 -11.94 11.09
CA PRO A 85 3.76 -12.78 10.30
C PRO A 85 3.98 -12.24 8.88
N ILE A 86 2.98 -11.59 8.27
CA ILE A 86 3.13 -11.01 6.93
C ILE A 86 3.99 -9.75 6.96
N LEU A 87 3.83 -8.92 8.00
CA LEU A 87 4.72 -7.77 8.21
C LEU A 87 6.16 -8.20 8.47
N ILE A 88 6.36 -9.23 9.29
CA ILE A 88 7.68 -9.80 9.57
C ILE A 88 8.28 -10.38 8.28
N GLY A 89 7.50 -11.13 7.50
CA GLY A 89 7.92 -11.67 6.21
C GLY A 89 8.31 -10.58 5.22
N ALA A 90 7.49 -9.52 5.08
CA ALA A 90 7.80 -8.38 4.24
C ALA A 90 9.07 -7.65 4.70
N GLY A 91 9.25 -7.47 6.01
CA GLY A 91 10.46 -6.89 6.59
C GLY A 91 11.69 -7.73 6.33
N ALA A 92 11.58 -9.06 6.45
CA ALA A 92 12.65 -10.00 6.15
C ALA A 92 13.03 -9.98 4.66
N VAL A 93 12.06 -9.92 3.76
CA VAL A 93 12.31 -9.80 2.31
C VAL A 93 13.05 -8.52 1.97
N ILE A 94 12.64 -7.39 2.56
CA ILE A 94 13.34 -6.11 2.37
C ILE A 94 14.77 -6.23 2.92
N LEU A 95 14.96 -6.75 4.13
CA LEU A 95 16.27 -6.89 4.76
C LEU A 95 17.20 -7.81 3.97
N ILE A 96 16.73 -9.00 3.57
CA ILE A 96 17.53 -9.97 2.81
C ILE A 96 17.84 -9.40 1.42
N GLY A 97 16.85 -8.81 0.74
CA GLY A 97 17.06 -8.23 -0.58
C GLY A 97 18.04 -7.05 -0.56
N THR A 98 18.01 -6.20 0.47
CA THR A 98 18.99 -5.12 0.60
C THR A 98 20.38 -5.64 0.92
N LEU A 99 20.50 -6.65 1.79
CA LEU A 99 21.77 -7.32 2.05
C LEU A 99 22.34 -7.94 0.77
N LEU A 100 21.53 -8.66 -0.01
CA LEU A 100 21.96 -9.25 -1.29
C LEU A 100 22.45 -8.19 -2.27
N VAL A 101 21.69 -7.10 -2.47
CA VAL A 101 22.11 -5.99 -3.34
C VAL A 101 23.41 -5.34 -2.85
N THR A 102 23.65 -5.35 -1.54
CA THR A 102 24.87 -4.79 -0.95
C THR A 102 26.07 -5.72 -1.09
N PHE A 103 25.90 -7.02 -0.85
CA PHE A 103 26.97 -8.00 -1.03
C PHE A 103 27.38 -8.14 -2.51
N LEU A 104 26.43 -7.96 -3.42
CA LEU A 104 26.67 -7.97 -4.87
C LEU A 104 27.13 -6.61 -5.40
N GLY A 105 27.07 -5.54 -4.61
CA GLY A 105 27.40 -4.18 -5.01
C GLY A 105 28.60 -3.60 -4.26
N ASN A 106 29.17 -2.49 -4.74
CA ASN A 106 30.34 -1.85 -4.12
C ASN A 106 29.98 -0.75 -3.09
N GLN A 107 28.75 -0.81 -2.54
CA GLN A 107 28.16 0.29 -1.77
C GLN A 107 28.39 0.18 -0.24
N GLY A 108 28.99 -0.93 0.22
CA GLY A 108 29.31 -1.17 1.63
C GLY A 108 28.09 -1.26 2.57
N PHE A 109 28.34 -1.51 3.86
CA PHE A 109 27.30 -1.85 4.85
C PHE A 109 26.32 -0.71 5.24
N ARG A 110 26.53 0.52 4.74
CA ARG A 110 25.70 1.69 5.09
C ARG A 110 24.32 1.65 4.43
N VAL A 111 24.27 1.22 3.16
CA VAL A 111 23.04 1.09 2.38
C VAL A 111 22.00 0.16 3.01
N PRO A 112 22.33 -1.11 3.33
CA PRO A 112 21.33 -2.06 3.79
C PRO A 112 20.80 -1.68 5.17
N VAL A 113 21.63 -1.08 6.03
CA VAL A 113 21.22 -0.63 7.38
C VAL A 113 20.20 0.50 7.29
N VAL A 114 20.47 1.54 6.49
CA VAL A 114 19.54 2.68 6.35
C VAL A 114 18.23 2.22 5.71
N VAL A 115 18.29 1.40 4.65
CA VAL A 115 17.09 0.92 3.97
C VAL A 115 16.30 -0.06 4.83
N ALA A 116 16.97 -0.94 5.57
CA ALA A 116 16.29 -1.85 6.50
C ALA A 116 15.60 -1.08 7.63
N LEU A 117 16.28 -0.08 8.22
CA LEU A 117 15.69 0.76 9.26
C LEU A 117 14.48 1.53 8.75
N LEU A 118 14.59 2.15 7.57
CA LEU A 118 13.47 2.85 6.95
C LEU A 118 12.34 1.87 6.62
N GLY A 119 12.61 0.79 5.90
CA GLY A 119 11.60 -0.21 5.52
C GLY A 119 10.90 -0.85 6.72
N LEU A 120 11.64 -1.20 7.77
CA LEU A 120 11.06 -1.70 9.02
C LEU A 120 10.22 -0.63 9.73
N SER A 121 10.67 0.63 9.73
CA SER A 121 9.90 1.74 10.29
C SER A 121 8.56 1.93 9.58
N LEU A 122 8.54 1.83 8.24
CA LEU A 122 7.31 1.85 7.45
C LEU A 122 6.36 0.71 7.85
N LEU A 123 6.88 -0.52 7.90
CA LEU A 123 6.07 -1.70 8.24
C LEU A 123 5.53 -1.62 9.68
N PHE A 124 6.32 -1.11 10.63
CA PHE A 124 5.87 -0.87 12.00
C PHE A 124 4.81 0.23 12.09
N ALA A 125 4.95 1.31 11.32
CA ALA A 125 3.94 2.36 11.24
C ALA A 125 2.61 1.83 10.69
N LEU A 126 2.65 0.93 9.70
CA LEU A 126 1.47 0.25 9.15
C LEU A 126 0.79 -0.70 10.16
N ASN A 127 1.54 -1.26 11.12
CA ASN A 127 1.02 -2.15 12.17
C ASN A 127 0.22 -1.40 13.27
N LYS A 128 0.62 -0.17 13.60
CA LYS A 128 0.01 0.61 14.71
C LYS A 128 -1.37 1.22 14.39
N GLY A 129 -1.97 0.88 13.25
CA GLY A 129 -3.28 1.38 12.85
C GLY A 129 -3.29 2.86 12.45
N PHE A 130 -2.12 3.43 12.15
CA PHE A 130 -2.05 4.76 11.53
C PHE A 130 -2.78 4.75 10.17
N ASN A 131 -3.32 5.90 9.78
CA ASN A 131 -3.90 6.04 8.45
C ASN A 131 -2.78 5.79 7.43
N ARG A 132 -2.87 4.67 6.69
CA ARG A 132 -1.84 4.24 5.72
C ARG A 132 -1.50 5.35 4.73
N VAL A 133 -2.51 6.16 4.35
CA VAL A 133 -2.34 7.35 3.51
C VAL A 133 -1.33 8.33 4.13
N THR A 134 -1.51 8.66 5.41
CA THR A 134 -0.61 9.59 6.15
C THR A 134 0.78 9.00 6.30
N VAL A 135 0.87 7.69 6.58
CA VAL A 135 2.15 7.00 6.67
C VAL A 135 2.91 7.12 5.35
N TYR A 136 2.28 6.81 4.21
CA TYR A 136 2.93 6.93 2.91
C TYR A 136 3.26 8.36 2.52
N ALA A 137 2.37 9.32 2.78
CA ALA A 137 2.57 10.72 2.44
C ALA A 137 3.81 11.33 3.12
N ILE A 138 4.14 10.87 4.33
CA ILE A 138 5.35 11.30 5.06
C ILE A 138 6.53 10.42 4.68
N PHE A 139 6.33 9.10 4.67
CA PHE A 139 7.41 8.14 4.57
C PHE A 139 8.05 8.12 3.18
N ILE A 140 7.27 8.20 2.10
CA ILE A 140 7.81 8.13 0.74
C ILE A 140 8.75 9.33 0.45
N PRO A 141 8.36 10.59 0.72
CA PRO A 141 9.29 11.71 0.57
C PRO A 141 10.54 11.56 1.43
N VAL A 142 10.39 11.18 2.70
CA VAL A 142 11.55 10.96 3.60
C VAL A 142 12.47 9.88 3.06
N PHE A 143 11.91 8.78 2.56
CA PHE A 143 12.66 7.67 1.96
C PHE A 143 13.49 8.13 0.75
N PHE A 144 12.92 8.95 -0.13
CA PHE A 144 13.66 9.51 -1.26
C PHE A 144 14.67 10.59 -0.85
N ILE A 145 14.31 11.50 0.05
CA ILE A 145 15.20 12.58 0.53
C ILE A 145 16.43 11.99 1.22
N VAL A 146 16.23 11.09 2.18
CA VAL A 146 17.31 10.41 2.90
C VAL A 146 18.05 9.45 1.97
N GLY A 147 17.31 8.73 1.13
CA GLY A 147 17.85 7.76 0.19
C GLY A 147 18.80 8.37 -0.84
N PHE A 148 18.39 9.45 -1.50
CA PHE A 148 19.24 10.17 -2.43
C PHE A 148 20.31 11.01 -1.71
N GLY A 149 19.96 11.67 -0.60
CA GLY A 149 20.91 12.49 0.16
C GLY A 149 22.11 11.71 0.69
N LEU A 150 21.93 10.42 0.98
CA LEU A 150 23.00 9.53 1.44
C LEU A 150 23.56 8.63 0.32
N ASN A 151 23.14 8.79 -0.94
CA ASN A 151 23.48 7.92 -2.08
C ASN A 151 23.24 6.42 -1.83
N VAL A 152 22.32 6.10 -0.93
CA VAL A 152 21.99 4.71 -0.56
C VAL A 152 20.86 4.13 -1.40
N LEU A 153 20.10 4.97 -2.11
CA LEU A 153 18.95 4.53 -2.88
C LEU A 153 19.36 4.08 -4.28
N THR A 154 19.50 2.77 -4.47
CA THR A 154 19.70 2.18 -5.80
C THR A 154 18.36 1.90 -6.48
N PRO A 155 18.28 1.93 -7.82
CA PRO A 155 17.07 1.58 -8.56
C PRO A 155 16.49 0.22 -8.12
N THR A 156 17.36 -0.78 -7.94
CA THR A 156 17.00 -2.13 -7.49
C THR A 156 16.29 -2.14 -6.14
N ILE A 157 16.74 -1.30 -5.20
CA ILE A 157 16.12 -1.18 -3.87
C ILE A 157 14.74 -0.54 -3.96
N VAL A 158 14.58 0.50 -4.80
CA VAL A 158 13.27 1.14 -5.03
C VAL A 158 12.29 0.13 -5.64
N ILE A 159 12.74 -0.66 -6.61
CA ILE A 159 11.95 -1.74 -7.23
C ILE A 159 11.56 -2.77 -6.17
N LEU A 160 12.50 -3.23 -5.34
CA LEU A 160 12.25 -4.23 -4.30
C LEU A 160 11.19 -3.76 -3.30
N VAL A 161 11.35 -2.54 -2.76
CA VAL A 161 10.39 -1.96 -1.80
C VAL A 161 9.01 -1.80 -2.46
N GLY A 162 8.98 -1.30 -3.71
CA GLY A 162 7.76 -1.20 -4.48
C GLY A 162 7.07 -2.55 -4.69
N ALA A 163 7.82 -3.58 -5.06
CA ALA A 163 7.32 -4.92 -5.29
C ALA A 163 6.73 -5.54 -4.01
N VAL A 164 7.39 -5.34 -2.86
CA VAL A 164 6.88 -5.80 -1.56
C VAL A 164 5.57 -5.10 -1.20
N LEU A 165 5.47 -3.78 -1.35
CA LEU A 165 4.22 -3.04 -1.12
C LEU A 165 3.12 -3.47 -2.10
N MET A 166 3.49 -3.73 -3.36
CA MET A 166 2.57 -4.19 -4.37
C MET A 166 1.98 -5.57 -4.01
N ALA A 167 2.83 -6.52 -3.60
CA ALA A 167 2.42 -7.84 -3.15
C ALA A 167 1.56 -7.77 -1.88
N LEU A 168 1.93 -6.93 -0.91
CA LEU A 168 1.12 -6.70 0.29
C LEU A 168 -0.25 -6.13 -0.05
N GLY A 169 -0.31 -5.15 -0.94
CA GLY A 169 -1.56 -4.54 -1.39
C GLY A 169 -2.47 -5.52 -2.11
N LEU A 170 -1.90 -6.34 -3.00
CA LEU A 170 -2.64 -7.40 -3.67
C LEU A 170 -3.19 -8.43 -2.68
N TYR A 171 -2.36 -8.88 -1.72
CA TYR A 171 -2.81 -9.80 -0.67
C TYR A 171 -3.97 -9.22 0.14
N LEU A 172 -3.87 -7.95 0.56
CA LEU A 172 -4.91 -7.29 1.34
C LEU A 172 -6.18 -7.07 0.51
N PHE A 173 -6.03 -6.79 -0.78
CA PHE A 173 -7.15 -6.69 -1.70
C PHE A 173 -7.86 -8.03 -1.87
N VAL A 174 -7.14 -9.13 -2.13
CA VAL A 174 -7.74 -10.47 -2.22
C VAL A 174 -8.46 -10.84 -0.91
N LYS A 175 -7.83 -10.58 0.23
CA LYS A 175 -8.45 -10.82 1.54
C LYS A 175 -9.69 -9.96 1.76
N PHE A 176 -9.68 -8.72 1.28
CA PHE A 176 -10.85 -7.85 1.29
C PHE A 176 -11.98 -8.43 0.44
N LEU A 177 -11.70 -8.90 -0.77
CA LEU A 177 -12.67 -9.54 -1.66
C LEU A 177 -13.29 -10.80 -1.04
N GLN A 178 -12.47 -11.63 -0.39
CA GLN A 178 -12.94 -12.83 0.31
C GLN A 178 -13.80 -12.50 1.53
N LYS A 179 -13.47 -11.42 2.25
CA LYS A 179 -14.19 -11.00 3.44
C LYS A 179 -15.54 -10.34 3.11
N TYR A 180 -15.65 -9.70 1.94
CA TYR A 180 -16.84 -8.98 1.50
C TYR A 180 -17.27 -9.50 0.11
N PRO A 181 -17.88 -10.70 0.02
CA PRO A 181 -18.41 -11.22 -1.24
C PRO A 181 -19.54 -10.31 -1.78
N LEU A 182 -19.72 -10.33 -3.10
CA LEU A 182 -20.90 -9.71 -3.73
C LEU A 182 -22.10 -10.63 -3.48
N GLU A 183 -23.28 -10.09 -3.18
CA GLU A 183 -24.49 -10.89 -3.28
C GLU A 183 -24.65 -11.36 -4.74
N PRO A 184 -25.03 -12.63 -4.97
CA PRO A 184 -25.68 -12.95 -6.23
C PRO A 184 -26.92 -12.06 -6.31
N GLU A 185 -27.08 -11.32 -7.41
CA GLU A 185 -28.38 -10.71 -7.71
C GLU A 185 -29.41 -11.82 -7.49
N GLU A 186 -30.34 -11.61 -6.54
CA GLU A 186 -31.51 -12.48 -6.44
C GLU A 186 -32.04 -12.57 -7.88
N GLU A 187 -31.96 -13.77 -8.46
CA GLU A 187 -32.69 -14.06 -9.68
C GLU A 187 -34.12 -13.64 -9.37
N ASP A 188 -34.52 -12.54 -9.98
CA ASP A 188 -35.87 -11.99 -9.99
C ASP A 188 -36.73 -13.00 -10.76
N GLY A 189 -36.91 -14.16 -10.12
CA GLY A 189 -37.60 -15.34 -10.59
C GLY A 189 -39.03 -15.24 -10.13
N LEU A 190 -39.77 -14.37 -10.80
CA LEU A 190 -41.17 -14.58 -11.11
C LEU A 190 -41.34 -16.04 -11.60
N SER A 191 -41.78 -16.92 -10.71
CA SER A 191 -42.35 -18.24 -11.04
C SER A 191 -43.83 -18.24 -10.70
#